data_AF-A0A966SEU9-F1
#
_entry.id   AF-A0A966SEU9-F1
#
_cell.length_a   1.000
_cell.length_b   1.000
_cell.length_c   1.000
_cell.angle_alpha   90.00
_cell.angle_beta   90.00
_cell.angle_gamma   90.00
#
_symmetry.space_group_name_H-M   'P 1'
#
loop_
_entity.id
_entity.type
_entity.pdbx_description
1 polymer ?
#
loop_
_entity_poly.entity_id
_entity_poly.type
_entity_poly.pdbx_seq_one_letter_code
_entity_poly.pdbx_strand_id
1 'polypeptide(L)'
;MGKRIVTVKHLAMPNILADEAVFPEFVQEAATGNNLATAALGLLQNEARRKEIQGKLDAIIAGLGSSGSNVRAAQAIWQLLDPAPAR
;
A
#
# COMPACT_ATOMS: atom_id res chain seq x y z
N MET A 1 8.30 -18.07 -22.76
CA MET A 1 7.10 -18.32 -21.93
C MET A 1 7.49 -18.17 -20.47
N GLY A 2 7.14 -17.05 -19.82
CA GLY A 2 7.54 -16.77 -18.43
C GLY A 2 6.65 -17.51 -17.44
N LYS A 3 7.23 -18.08 -16.37
CA LYS A 3 6.47 -18.73 -15.29
C LYS A 3 5.67 -17.68 -14.51
N ARG A 4 4.37 -17.90 -14.33
CA ARG A 4 3.48 -17.13 -13.45
C ARG A 4 3.92 -17.33 -12.00
N ILE A 5 4.64 -16.36 -11.44
CA ILE A 5 4.99 -16.40 -10.02
C ILE A 5 4.58 -15.07 -9.39
N VAL A 6 3.31 -14.97 -9.04
CA VAL A 6 2.80 -14.03 -8.03
C VAL A 6 2.06 -14.90 -7.02
N THR A 7 2.64 -15.06 -5.83
CA THR A 7 2.11 -15.93 -4.76
C THR A 7 1.41 -15.12 -3.65
N VAL A 8 1.34 -13.80 -3.81
CA VAL A 8 0.76 -12.86 -2.84
C VAL A 8 -0.69 -12.54 -3.19
N LYS A 9 -1.54 -12.37 -2.17
CA LYS A 9 -2.98 -12.06 -2.32
C LYS A 9 -3.23 -10.68 -2.93
N HIS A 10 -2.37 -9.72 -2.61
CA HIS A 10 -2.41 -8.33 -3.08
C HIS A 10 -1.01 -7.91 -3.53
N LEU A 11 -0.92 -7.03 -4.54
CA LEU A 11 0.34 -6.57 -5.11
C LEU A 11 0.67 -5.13 -4.70
N ALA A 12 -0.32 -4.24 -4.66
CA ALA A 12 -0.12 -2.85 -4.31
C ALA A 12 -0.03 -2.68 -2.78
N MET A 13 0.92 -1.86 -2.31
CA MET A 13 1.11 -1.66 -0.86
C MET A 13 -0.16 -1.28 -0.10
N PRO A 14 -1.05 -0.39 -0.58
CA PRO A 14 -2.28 -0.09 0.14
C PRO A 14 -3.17 -1.31 0.37
N ASN A 15 -3.34 -2.15 -0.66
CA ASN A 15 -4.15 -3.37 -0.55
C ASN A 15 -3.48 -4.43 0.34
N ILE A 16 -2.15 -4.53 0.30
CA ILE A 16 -1.38 -5.41 1.21
C ILE A 16 -1.57 -4.97 2.67
N LEU A 17 -1.45 -3.66 2.95
CA LEU A 17 -1.58 -3.11 4.29
C LEU A 17 -3.01 -3.25 4.85
N ALA A 18 -4.01 -3.18 3.98
CA ALA A 18 -5.42 -3.35 4.35
C ALA A 18 -5.88 -4.83 4.37
N ASP A 19 -5.08 -5.75 3.83
CA ASP A 19 -5.49 -7.12 3.49
C ASP A 19 -6.83 -7.19 2.71
N GLU A 20 -7.09 -6.15 1.92
CA GLU A 20 -8.32 -5.92 1.17
C GLU A 20 -7.98 -5.36 -0.22
N ALA A 21 -8.74 -5.75 -1.24
CA ALA A 21 -8.68 -5.09 -2.54
C ALA A 21 -9.42 -3.74 -2.51
N VAL A 22 -8.85 -2.74 -1.84
CA VAL A 22 -9.38 -1.37 -1.73
C VAL A 22 -9.64 -0.77 -3.11
N PHE A 23 -8.76 -1.06 -4.07
CA PHE A 23 -8.95 -0.78 -5.49
C PHE A 23 -8.53 -1.99 -6.34
N PRO A 24 -9.07 -2.12 -7.57
CA PRO A 24 -8.78 -3.27 -8.42
C PRO A 24 -7.30 -3.28 -8.86
N GLU A 25 -6.71 -4.47 -8.88
CA GLU A 25 -5.36 -4.72 -9.40
C GLU A 25 -5.45 -5.59 -10.65
N PHE A 26 -4.83 -5.14 -11.74
CA PHE A 26 -4.84 -5.87 -13.01
C PHE A 26 -3.42 -6.29 -13.37
N VAL A 27 -3.16 -7.59 -13.37
CA VAL A 27 -1.82 -8.16 -13.57
C VAL A 27 -1.84 -9.12 -14.76
N GLN A 28 -0.78 -9.09 -15.58
CA GLN A 28 -0.62 -9.93 -16.77
C GLN A 28 -1.85 -9.83 -17.71
N GLU A 29 -2.52 -10.94 -18.01
CA GLU A 29 -3.66 -11.03 -18.94
C GLU A 29 -4.86 -10.19 -18.48
N ALA A 30 -4.96 -9.86 -17.19
CA ALA A 30 -6.02 -8.99 -16.69
C ALA A 30 -5.75 -7.51 -16.99
N ALA A 31 -4.50 -7.12 -17.27
CA ALA A 31 -4.08 -5.73 -17.57
C ALA A 31 -4.40 -5.33 -19.01
N THR A 32 -5.66 -5.52 -19.42
CA THR A 32 -6.15 -5.14 -20.75
C THR A 32 -6.64 -3.70 -20.78
N GLY A 33 -6.60 -3.07 -21.96
CA GLY A 33 -7.13 -1.71 -22.14
C GLY A 33 -8.60 -1.57 -21.71
N ASN A 34 -9.42 -2.59 -21.97
CA ASN A 34 -10.83 -2.59 -21.57
C ASN A 34 -10.99 -2.59 -20.05
N ASN A 35 -10.29 -3.48 -19.34
CA ASN A 35 -10.37 -3.55 -17.88
C ASN A 35 -9.88 -2.26 -17.22
N LEU A 36 -8.77 -1.71 -17.71
CA LEU A 36 -8.21 -0.44 -17.23
C LEU A 36 -9.17 0.72 -17.48
N ALA A 37 -9.73 0.82 -18.69
CA ALA A 37 -10.66 1.89 -19.05
C ALA A 37 -11.94 1.82 -18.20
N THR A 38 -12.54 0.64 -18.04
CA THR A 38 -13.73 0.45 -17.20
C THR A 38 -13.46 0.83 -15.75
N ALA A 39 -12.33 0.40 -15.18
CA ALA A 39 -11.96 0.75 -13.81
C ALA A 39 -11.72 2.26 -13.65
N ALA A 40 -10.96 2.87 -14.56
CA ALA A 40 -10.65 4.30 -14.52
C ALA A 40 -11.92 5.15 -14.69
N LEU A 41 -12.77 4.85 -15.67
CA LEU A 41 -14.06 5.52 -15.86
C LEU A 41 -14.96 5.35 -14.64
N GLY A 42 -14.98 4.16 -14.03
CA GLY A 42 -15.68 3.92 -12.79
C GLY A 42 -15.22 4.81 -11.63
N LEU A 43 -13.93 5.17 -11.56
CA LEU A 43 -13.41 6.10 -10.56
C LEU A 43 -13.67 7.57 -10.93
N LEU A 44 -13.64 7.92 -12.21
CA LEU A 44 -13.87 9.28 -12.70
C LEU A 44 -15.34 9.68 -12.59
N GLN A 45 -16.25 8.79 -12.99
CA GLN A 45 -17.67 9.09 -13.12
C GLN A 45 -18.48 8.80 -11.85
N ASN A 46 -18.02 7.91 -10.99
CA ASN A 46 -18.70 7.60 -9.72
C ASN A 46 -18.00 8.28 -8.54
N GLU A 47 -18.53 9.43 -8.12
CA GLU A 47 -17.98 10.19 -7.00
C GLU A 47 -18.06 9.44 -5.66
N ALA A 48 -19.16 8.72 -5.40
CA ALA A 48 -19.34 7.99 -4.15
C ALA A 48 -18.25 6.91 -4.00
N ARG A 49 -18.02 6.12 -5.06
CA ARG A 49 -16.95 5.10 -5.10
C ARG A 49 -15.57 5.73 -4.92
N ARG A 50 -15.31 6.84 -5.58
CA ARG A 50 -14.03 7.56 -5.45
C ARG A 50 -13.79 8.04 -4.02
N LYS A 51 -14.81 8.61 -3.37
CA LYS A 51 -14.73 9.07 -1.97
C LYS A 51 -14.56 7.91 -0.99
N GLU A 52 -15.22 6.78 -1.22
CA GLU A 52 -15.02 5.57 -0.41
C GLU A 52 -13.57 5.11 -0.46
N ILE A 53 -13.00 5.00 -1.66
CA ILE A 53 -11.59 4.58 -1.86
C ILE A 53 -10.64 5.58 -1.21
N GLN A 54 -10.86 6.88 -1.39
CA GLN A 54 -10.06 7.92 -0.74
C GLN A 54 -10.09 7.78 0.79
N GLY A 55 -11.27 7.61 1.39
CA GLY A 55 -11.38 7.41 2.83
C GLY A 55 -10.65 6.16 3.35
N LYS A 56 -10.72 5.04 2.61
CA LYS A 56 -9.93 3.84 2.94
C LYS A 56 -8.43 4.10 2.85
N LEU A 57 -7.98 4.81 1.81
CA LEU A 57 -6.56 5.18 1.66
C LEU A 57 -6.08 6.12 2.77
N ASP A 58 -6.90 7.09 3.17
CA ASP A 58 -6.58 8.00 4.28
C ASP A 58 -6.42 7.24 5.60
N ALA A 59 -7.29 6.25 5.85
CA ALA A 59 -7.19 5.39 7.03
C ALA A 59 -5.89 4.54 7.02
N ILE A 60 -5.50 4.01 5.85
CA ILE A 60 -4.22 3.30 5.70
C ILE A 60 -3.04 4.22 5.97
N ILE A 61 -3.05 5.43 5.41
CA ILE A 61 -1.98 6.43 5.62
C ILE A 61 -1.87 6.80 7.10
N ALA A 62 -3.01 7.01 7.79
CA ALA A 62 -3.02 7.29 9.22
C ALA A 62 -2.41 6.16 10.06
N GLY A 63 -2.51 4.91 9.61
CA GLY A 63 -1.92 3.73 10.26
C GLY A 63 -0.40 3.56 10.07
N LEU A 64 0.22 4.24 9.11
CA LEU A 64 1.66 4.09 8.79
C LEU A 64 2.60 4.85 9.76
N GLY A 65 2.02 5.56 10.71
CA GLY A 65 2.75 6.35 11.70
C GLY A 65 3.14 7.74 11.19
N SER A 66 3.73 8.54 12.09
CA SER A 66 4.09 9.92 11.80
C SER A 66 5.42 10.04 11.06
N SER A 67 5.67 11.24 10.52
CA SER A 67 6.95 11.62 9.93
C SER A 67 8.15 11.40 10.88
N GLY A 68 9.37 11.42 10.34
CA GLY A 68 10.59 11.19 11.12
C GLY A 68 10.99 9.73 11.28
N SER A 69 10.56 8.85 10.37
CA SER A 69 10.96 7.43 10.35
C SER A 69 12.49 7.26 10.29
N ASN A 70 13.18 8.12 9.54
CA ASN A 70 14.64 8.18 9.46
C ASN A 70 15.29 8.49 10.82
N VAL A 71 14.76 9.47 11.56
CA VAL A 71 15.27 9.85 12.89
C VAL A 71 15.03 8.71 13.89
N ARG A 72 13.82 8.12 13.89
CA ARG A 72 13.52 6.96 14.74
C ARG A 72 14.43 5.77 14.43
N ALA A 73 14.72 5.51 13.15
CA ALA A 73 15.66 4.46 12.76
C ALA A 73 17.08 4.74 13.26
N ALA A 74 17.57 5.97 13.11
CA ALA A 74 18.90 6.35 13.62
C ALA A 74 18.98 6.22 15.15
N GLN A 75 17.95 6.65 15.88
CA GLN A 75 17.87 6.50 17.34
C GLN A 75 17.86 5.03 17.78
N ALA A 76 17.11 4.18 17.08
CA ALA A 76 17.07 2.75 17.37
C ALA A 76 18.45 2.08 17.18
N ILE A 77 19.18 2.45 16.12
CA ILE A 77 20.55 1.98 15.90
C ILE A 77 21.48 2.51 16.99
N TRP A 78 21.39 3.80 17.36
CA TRP A 78 22.20 4.38 18.44
C TRP A 78 21.99 3.63 19.75
N GLN A 79 20.73 3.41 20.15
CA GLN A 79 20.39 2.67 21.37
C GLN A 79 20.89 1.23 21.37
N LEU A 80 20.98 0.59 20.21
CA LEU A 80 21.53 -0.76 20.08
C LEU A 80 23.06 -0.79 20.23
N LEU A 81 23.75 0.26 19.75
CA LEU A 81 25.20 0.35 19.72
C LEU A 81 25.82 1.02 20.95
N ASP A 82 25.04 1.78 21.72
CA ASP A 82 25.48 2.43 22.95
C ASP A 82 25.22 1.47 24.13
N PRO A 83 26.20 0.66 24.57
CA PRO A 83 26.05 -0.09 25.79
C PRO A 83 25.95 0.93 26.91
N ALA A 84 24.76 1.10 27.49
CA ALA A 84 24.61 1.93 28.68
C ALA A 84 25.75 1.59 29.67
N PRO A 85 26.39 2.58 30.33
CA PRO A 85 27.39 2.29 31.34
C PRO A 85 26.74 1.37 32.38
N ALA A 86 27.41 0.25 32.68
CA ALA A 86 26.99 -0.66 33.73
C ALA A 86 26.67 0.16 34.99
N ARG A 87 25.42 0.07 35.44
CA ARG A 87 24.96 0.72 36.66
C ARG A 87 25.57 0.06 37.88
#